data_AF-A0A820YCV2-F1
#
_entry.id   AF-A0A820YCV2-F1
#
_cell.length_a   1.000
_cell.length_b   1.000
_cell.length_c   1.000
_cell.angle_alpha   90.00
_cell.angle_beta   90.00
_cell.angle_gamma   90.00
#
_symmetry.space_group_name_H-M   'P 1'
#
loop_
_entity.id
_entity.type
_entity.pdbx_description
1 polymer ?
#
loop_
_entity_poly.entity_id
_entity_poly.type
_entity_poly.pdbx_seq_one_letter_code
_entity_poly.pdbx_strand_id
1 'polypeptide(L)'
;MMNISSIAKDNIRDDLHHACILIYKMQILSMYHLLWTTYWQSGLGQLIKQTPEQQQINYVVYSMNISFWPKEIKQIITTMEEQNIDTYTSPMNLVCYHKQELERQLKQIQIDLNEKVNHMSGYNLKVEQLLQDYITENLHEFQKEIEHEIKLITYDYQIEAIKQEFHRQNPTEYQ
;
A
#
# COMPACT_ATOMS: atom_id res chain seq x y z
N MET A 1 47.57 -17.49 -8.92
CA MET A 1 47.20 -16.14 -8.46
C MET A 1 45.79 -15.86 -8.95
N MET A 2 44.79 -15.88 -8.06
CA MET A 2 43.41 -15.54 -8.40
C MET A 2 43.31 -14.05 -8.72
N ASN A 3 42.66 -13.73 -9.82
CA ASN A 3 42.60 -12.41 -10.42
C ASN A 3 41.63 -11.53 -9.60
N ILE A 4 42.17 -10.72 -8.68
CA ILE A 4 41.42 -9.85 -7.75
C ILE A 4 40.44 -8.91 -8.51
N SER A 5 40.72 -8.62 -9.79
CA SER A 5 39.86 -7.79 -10.64
C SER A 5 38.56 -8.47 -11.13
N SER A 6 38.49 -9.81 -11.18
CA SER A 6 37.25 -10.53 -11.50
C SER A 6 36.35 -10.64 -10.27
N ILE A 7 36.93 -10.95 -9.11
CA ILE A 7 36.22 -11.06 -7.83
C ILE A 7 35.57 -9.71 -7.44
N ALA A 8 36.25 -8.58 -7.67
CA ALA A 8 35.70 -7.25 -7.42
C ALA A 8 34.53 -6.89 -8.36
N LYS A 9 34.56 -7.34 -9.63
CA LYS A 9 33.47 -7.09 -10.58
C LYS A 9 32.25 -7.97 -10.32
N ASP A 10 32.46 -9.22 -9.92
CA ASP A 10 31.39 -10.15 -9.57
C ASP A 10 30.68 -9.70 -8.28
N ASN A 11 31.43 -9.26 -7.25
CA ASN A 11 30.84 -8.73 -6.01
C ASN A 11 30.01 -7.47 -6.24
N ILE A 12 30.46 -6.53 -7.09
CA ILE A 12 29.70 -5.32 -7.42
C ILE A 12 28.39 -5.69 -8.12
N ARG A 13 28.40 -6.67 -9.03
CA ARG A 13 27.20 -7.12 -9.74
C ARG A 13 26.19 -7.78 -8.81
N ASP A 14 26.66 -8.59 -7.87
CA ASP A 14 25.80 -9.27 -6.88
C ASP A 14 25.20 -8.29 -5.88
N ASP A 15 25.99 -7.32 -5.40
CA ASP A 15 25.51 -6.26 -4.52
C ASP A 15 24.48 -5.36 -5.22
N LEU A 16 24.70 -5.04 -6.50
CA LEU A 16 23.75 -4.31 -7.34
C LEU A 16 22.45 -5.09 -7.52
N HIS A 17 22.53 -6.38 -7.86
CA HIS A 17 21.36 -7.23 -8.01
C HIS A 17 20.57 -7.33 -6.70
N HIS A 18 21.26 -7.43 -5.57
CA HIS A 18 20.64 -7.46 -4.26
C HIS A 18 19.93 -6.14 -3.93
N ALA A 19 20.54 -5.00 -4.24
CA ALA A 19 19.90 -3.70 -4.11
C ALA A 19 18.67 -3.57 -5.02
N CYS A 20 18.69 -4.09 -6.26
CA CYS A 20 17.49 -4.16 -7.11
C CYS A 20 16.34 -4.85 -6.39
N ILE A 21 16.62 -6.02 -5.80
CA ILE A 21 15.60 -6.83 -5.12
C ILE A 21 15.04 -6.09 -3.91
N LEU A 22 15.89 -5.42 -3.14
CA LEU A 22 15.46 -4.65 -1.96
C LEU A 22 14.59 -3.46 -2.37
N ILE A 23 14.97 -2.69 -3.40
CA ILE A 23 14.18 -1.57 -3.90
C ILE A 23 12.84 -2.08 -4.46
N TYR A 24 12.87 -3.17 -5.23
CA TYR A 24 11.66 -3.84 -5.74
C TYR A 24 10.69 -4.22 -4.61
N LYS A 25 11.20 -4.90 -3.57
CA LYS A 25 10.39 -5.26 -2.39
C LYS A 25 9.84 -4.02 -1.68
N MET A 26 10.65 -2.98 -1.52
CA MET A 26 10.23 -1.74 -0.87
C MET A 26 9.08 -1.07 -1.64
N GLN A 27 9.13 -1.03 -2.97
CA GLN A 27 8.05 -0.45 -3.77
C GLN A 27 6.76 -1.26 -3.67
N ILE A 28 6.83 -2.59 -3.78
CA ILE A 28 5.67 -3.48 -3.60
C ILE A 28 5.02 -3.25 -2.24
N LEU A 29 5.80 -3.29 -1.16
CA LEU A 29 5.29 -3.10 0.19
C LEU A 29 4.72 -1.71 0.39
N SER A 30 5.28 -0.69 -0.27
CA SER A 30 4.77 0.68 -0.22
C SER A 30 3.40 0.79 -0.90
N MET A 31 3.19 0.10 -2.03
CA MET A 31 1.90 0.05 -2.71
C MET A 31 0.84 -0.67 -1.86
N TYR A 32 1.19 -1.79 -1.23
CA TYR A 32 0.29 -2.45 -0.29
C TYR A 32 0.03 -1.60 0.94
N HIS A 33 1.02 -0.89 1.47
CA HIS A 33 0.82 0.03 2.60
C HIS A 33 -0.18 1.13 2.25
N LEU A 34 -0.12 1.66 1.02
CA LEU A 34 -1.10 2.61 0.51
C LEU A 34 -2.50 1.98 0.43
N LEU A 35 -2.63 0.77 -0.12
CA LEU A 35 -3.89 0.02 -0.18
C LEU A 35 -4.53 -0.15 1.21
N TRP A 36 -3.77 -0.65 2.19
CA TRP A 36 -4.25 -0.84 3.55
C TRP A 36 -4.55 0.47 4.27
N THR A 37 -3.83 1.55 3.95
CA THR A 37 -4.14 2.89 4.43
C THR A 37 -5.47 3.39 3.86
N THR A 38 -5.75 3.15 2.57
CA THR A 38 -7.04 3.46 1.94
C THR A 38 -8.17 2.68 2.59
N TYR A 39 -8.00 1.37 2.83
CA TYR A 39 -8.98 0.57 3.58
C TYR A 39 -9.26 1.13 4.97
N TRP A 40 -8.22 1.50 5.72
CA TRP A 40 -8.33 2.10 7.05
C TRP A 40 -9.07 3.44 7.01
N GLN A 41 -8.73 4.32 6.07
CA GLN A 41 -9.40 5.60 5.89
C GLN A 41 -10.87 5.42 5.50
N SER A 42 -11.20 4.43 4.66
CA SER A 42 -12.59 4.09 4.32
C SER A 42 -13.38 3.69 5.56
N GLY A 43 -12.84 2.78 6.37
CA GLY A 43 -13.47 2.31 7.61
C GLY A 43 -13.68 3.42 8.65
N LEU A 44 -12.89 4.50 8.59
CA LEU A 44 -13.04 5.70 9.42
C LEU A 44 -13.86 6.82 8.78
N GLY A 45 -14.33 6.66 7.54
CA GLY A 45 -15.09 7.71 6.85
C GLY A 45 -14.26 8.92 6.41
N GLN A 46 -12.99 8.73 6.03
CA GLN A 46 -12.02 9.81 5.80
C GLN A 46 -11.55 9.99 4.33
N LEU A 47 -12.10 9.23 3.37
CA LEU A 47 -11.60 9.22 1.98
C LEU A 47 -12.10 10.39 1.08
N ILE A 48 -13.01 11.26 1.53
CA ILE A 48 -13.62 12.33 0.69
C ILE A 48 -12.64 13.44 0.26
N LYS A 49 -11.34 13.37 0.60
CA LYS A 49 -10.38 14.45 0.33
C LYS A 49 -9.38 14.11 -0.77
N GLN A 50 -9.77 14.26 -2.04
CA GLN A 50 -8.81 14.17 -3.15
C GLN A 50 -9.09 15.13 -4.33
N THR A 51 -9.49 16.37 -4.06
CA THR A 51 -9.33 17.47 -5.06
C THR A 51 -8.49 18.61 -4.46
N PRO A 52 -7.38 19.02 -5.11
CA PRO A 52 -6.56 20.14 -4.64
C PRO A 52 -7.31 21.48 -4.53
N GLU A 53 -8.45 21.62 -5.22
CA GLU A 53 -9.14 22.90 -5.41
C GLU A 53 -10.23 23.21 -4.36
N GLN A 54 -10.54 22.30 -3.44
CA GLN A 54 -11.59 22.50 -2.42
C GLN A 54 -11.04 22.30 -1.00
N GLN A 55 -10.12 23.18 -0.60
CA GLN A 55 -9.56 23.21 0.77
C GLN A 55 -10.52 23.78 1.84
N GLN A 56 -11.80 23.99 1.55
CA GLN A 56 -12.79 24.40 2.55
C GLN A 56 -14.08 23.59 2.43
N ILE A 57 -14.00 22.28 2.65
CA ILE A 57 -15.17 21.51 3.06
C ILE A 57 -14.82 20.80 4.35
N ASN A 58 -15.63 21.08 5.37
CA ASN A 58 -15.56 20.49 6.70
C ASN A 58 -15.36 18.98 6.59
N TYR A 59 -14.41 18.45 7.36
CA TYR A 59 -14.24 17.01 7.53
C TYR A 59 -15.54 16.46 8.12
N VAL A 60 -16.42 15.90 7.29
CA VAL A 60 -17.54 15.12 7.80
C VAL A 60 -16.94 13.78 8.19
N VAL A 61 -16.56 13.66 9.46
CA VAL A 61 -16.24 12.36 10.05
C VAL A 61 -17.58 11.63 10.14
N TYR A 62 -17.83 10.72 9.19
CA TYR A 62 -18.95 9.81 9.32
C TYR A 62 -18.71 8.93 10.56
N SER A 63 -19.77 8.61 11.31
CA SER A 63 -19.66 7.68 12.44
C SER A 63 -19.07 6.36 11.93
N MET A 64 -18.39 5.60 12.82
CA MET A 64 -17.83 4.27 12.53
C MET A 64 -18.93 3.25 12.18
N ASN A 65 -19.56 3.44 11.03
CA ASN A 65 -20.61 2.58 10.53
C ASN A 65 -19.95 1.48 9.72
N ILE A 66 -20.31 0.24 10.05
CA ILE A 66 -19.83 -0.95 9.35
C ILE A 66 -20.16 -0.90 7.85
N SER A 67 -21.13 -0.07 7.45
CA SER A 67 -21.49 0.18 6.05
C SER A 67 -20.29 0.62 5.19
N PHE A 68 -19.34 1.39 5.72
CA PHE A 68 -18.20 1.94 4.96
C PHE A 68 -17.03 0.98 4.75
N TRP A 69 -17.07 -0.21 5.34
CA TRP A 69 -16.04 -1.22 5.08
C TRP A 69 -16.17 -1.74 3.64
N PRO A 70 -15.07 -1.76 2.88
CA PRO A 70 -15.07 -2.36 1.55
C PRO A 70 -15.48 -3.83 1.58
N LYS A 71 -16.10 -4.27 0.49
CA LYS A 71 -16.68 -5.62 0.37
C LYS A 71 -15.61 -6.71 0.53
N GLU A 72 -14.40 -6.46 0.08
CA GLU A 72 -13.25 -7.36 0.19
C GLU A 72 -12.91 -7.65 1.65
N ILE A 73 -12.88 -6.62 2.50
CA ILE A 73 -12.61 -6.78 3.94
C ILE A 73 -13.73 -7.57 4.62
N LYS A 74 -14.99 -7.29 4.26
CA LYS A 74 -16.15 -8.04 4.78
C LYS A 74 -16.04 -9.52 4.40
N GLN A 75 -15.71 -9.82 3.14
CA GLN A 75 -15.54 -11.19 2.65
C GLN A 75 -14.40 -11.92 3.36
N ILE A 76 -13.27 -11.26 3.58
CA ILE A 76 -12.13 -11.84 4.31
C ILE A 76 -12.55 -12.24 5.72
N ILE A 77 -13.24 -11.34 6.44
CA ILE A 77 -13.71 -11.62 7.80
C ILE A 77 -14.72 -12.78 7.82
N THR A 78 -15.71 -12.77 6.92
CA THR A 78 -16.68 -13.88 6.82
C THR A 78 -15.98 -15.22 6.55
N THR A 79 -14.96 -15.24 5.68
CA THR A 79 -14.18 -16.44 5.38
C THR A 79 -13.38 -16.91 6.60
N MET A 80 -12.81 -15.97 7.38
CA MET A 80 -12.05 -16.29 8.60
C MET A 80 -12.96 -16.83 9.71
N GLU A 81 -14.17 -16.28 9.85
CA GLU A 81 -15.20 -16.75 10.78
C GLU A 81 -15.65 -18.18 10.44
N GLU A 82 -15.89 -18.47 9.16
CA GLU A 82 -16.20 -19.84 8.68
C GLU A 82 -15.08 -20.84 8.98
N GLN A 83 -13.82 -20.37 8.99
CA GLN A 83 -12.64 -21.18 9.30
C GLN A 83 -12.32 -21.26 10.80
N ASN A 84 -13.14 -20.66 11.67
CA ASN A 84 -12.91 -20.55 13.12
C ASN A 84 -11.54 -19.93 13.49
N ILE A 85 -11.06 -18.96 12.68
CA ILE A 85 -9.79 -18.27 12.92
C ILE A 85 -10.06 -17.02 13.77
N ASP A 86 -9.83 -17.13 15.08
CA ASP A 86 -10.21 -16.11 16.07
C ASP A 86 -9.23 -14.90 16.16
N THR A 87 -8.31 -14.77 15.20
CA THR A 87 -7.16 -13.85 15.31
C THR A 87 -7.52 -12.38 15.01
N TYR A 88 -8.63 -12.12 14.28
CA TYR A 88 -9.02 -10.78 13.84
C TYR A 88 -10.53 -10.53 13.92
N THR A 89 -11.11 -10.62 15.12
CA THR A 89 -12.55 -10.43 15.40
C THR A 89 -13.16 -9.08 14.98
N SER A 90 -12.40 -8.17 14.37
CA SER A 90 -12.90 -6.92 13.80
C SER A 90 -12.15 -6.54 12.52
N PRO A 91 -12.85 -6.06 11.47
CA PRO A 91 -12.25 -5.47 10.27
C PRO A 91 -11.15 -4.45 10.59
N MET A 92 -11.35 -3.65 11.63
CA MET A 92 -10.40 -2.62 12.06
C MET A 92 -9.10 -3.23 12.59
N ASN A 93 -9.19 -4.31 13.36
CA ASN A 93 -8.02 -4.99 13.90
C ASN A 93 -7.21 -5.67 12.79
N LEU A 94 -7.89 -6.30 11.84
CA LEU A 94 -7.27 -6.90 10.65
C LEU A 94 -6.46 -5.85 9.87
N VAL A 95 -7.11 -4.75 9.50
CA VAL A 95 -6.49 -3.68 8.70
C VAL A 95 -5.35 -3.00 9.45
N CYS A 96 -5.53 -2.71 10.74
CA CYS A 96 -4.46 -2.16 11.58
C CYS A 96 -3.25 -3.09 11.67
N TYR A 97 -3.48 -4.39 11.86
CA TYR A 97 -2.42 -5.39 11.92
C TYR A 97 -1.61 -5.43 10.62
N HIS A 98 -2.28 -5.57 9.46
CA HIS A 98 -1.58 -5.62 8.17
C HIS A 98 -0.81 -4.34 7.89
N LYS A 99 -1.37 -3.17 8.22
CA LYS A 99 -0.69 -1.89 8.08
C LYS A 99 0.58 -1.83 8.92
N GLN A 100 0.51 -2.20 10.20
CA GLN A 100 1.67 -2.20 11.10
C GLN A 100 2.76 -3.18 10.65
N GLU A 101 2.36 -4.36 10.18
CA GLU A 101 3.30 -5.37 9.70
C GLU A 101 4.04 -4.90 8.44
N LEU A 102 3.34 -4.21 7.52
CA LEU A 102 3.97 -3.60 6.35
C LEU A 102 4.94 -2.48 6.74
N GLU A 103 4.58 -1.62 7.70
CA GLU A 103 5.48 -0.57 8.22
C GLU A 103 6.76 -1.17 8.82
N ARG A 104 6.63 -2.27 9.57
CA ARG A 104 7.76 -3.00 10.14
C ARG A 104 8.66 -3.56 9.04
N GLN A 105 8.10 -4.20 8.01
CA GLN A 105 8.86 -4.76 6.89
C GLN A 105 9.56 -3.69 6.05
N LEU A 106 8.86 -2.59 5.75
CA LEU A 106 9.44 -1.45 5.03
C LEU A 106 10.65 -0.88 5.77
N LYS A 107 10.53 -0.69 7.09
CA LYS A 107 11.64 -0.21 7.91
C LYS A 107 12.84 -1.14 7.88
N GLN A 108 12.61 -2.46 7.94
CA GLN A 108 13.69 -3.44 7.87
C GLN A 108 14.40 -3.40 6.51
N ILE A 109 13.65 -3.42 5.42
CA ILE A 109 14.23 -3.38 4.06
C ILE A 109 14.98 -2.06 3.82
N GLN A 110 14.50 -0.96 4.38
CA GLN A 110 15.21 0.33 4.31
C GLN A 110 16.56 0.28 5.05
N ILE A 111 16.62 -0.38 6.21
CA ILE A 111 17.88 -0.60 6.94
C ILE A 111 18.82 -1.45 6.10
N ASP A 112 18.35 -2.60 5.59
CA ASP A 112 19.14 -3.53 4.78
C ASP A 112 19.69 -2.85 3.50
N LEU A 113 18.86 -2.01 2.85
CA LEU A 113 19.26 -1.25 1.67
C LEU A 113 20.32 -0.20 2.01
N ASN A 114 20.14 0.56 3.09
CA ASN A 114 21.10 1.56 3.52
C ASN A 114 22.46 0.93 3.85
N GLU A 115 22.45 -0.20 4.55
CA GLU A 115 23.66 -0.98 4.79
C GLU A 115 24.31 -1.38 3.47
N LYS A 116 23.57 -1.94 2.51
CA LYS A 116 24.13 -2.35 1.21
C LYS A 116 24.69 -1.19 0.40
N VAL A 117 23.99 -0.07 0.31
CA VAL A 117 24.45 1.11 -0.43
C VAL A 117 25.72 1.69 0.19
N ASN A 118 25.81 1.76 1.52
CA ASN A 118 27.00 2.27 2.22
C ASN A 118 28.25 1.41 2.00
N HIS A 119 28.09 0.12 1.68
CA HIS A 119 29.19 -0.80 1.37
C HIS A 119 29.56 -0.84 -0.13
N MET A 120 28.73 -0.28 -1.03
CA MET A 120 29.02 -0.27 -2.46
C MET A 120 30.05 0.80 -2.84
N SER A 121 31.28 0.38 -3.10
CA SER A 121 32.28 1.23 -3.75
C SER A 121 31.98 1.37 -5.25
N GLY A 122 31.36 2.47 -5.67
CA GLY A 122 31.11 2.79 -7.08
C GLY A 122 29.67 3.09 -7.50
N TYR A 123 28.74 3.20 -6.54
CA TYR A 123 27.39 3.70 -6.83
C TYR A 123 27.47 5.08 -7.49
N ASN A 124 26.84 5.22 -8.65
CA ASN A 124 26.83 6.45 -9.44
C ASN A 124 25.51 6.59 -10.19
N LEU A 125 25.26 7.76 -10.77
CA LEU A 125 23.99 8.11 -11.43
C LEU A 125 23.56 7.10 -12.52
N LYS A 126 24.50 6.45 -13.22
CA LYS A 126 24.17 5.47 -14.27
C LYS A 126 23.65 4.16 -13.69
N VAL A 127 24.19 3.76 -12.54
CA VAL A 127 23.72 2.60 -11.79
C VAL A 127 22.29 2.85 -11.31
N GLU A 128 22.03 4.02 -10.74
CA GLU A 128 20.70 4.43 -10.31
C GLU A 128 19.67 4.38 -11.43
N GLN A 129 20.01 4.89 -12.62
CA GLN A 129 19.16 4.83 -13.81
C GLN A 129 18.88 3.38 -14.25
N LEU A 130 19.91 2.52 -14.30
CA LEU A 130 19.73 1.10 -14.66
C LEU A 130 18.82 0.35 -13.67
N LEU A 131 18.92 0.67 -12.38
CA LEU A 131 18.03 0.12 -11.36
C LEU A 131 16.59 0.56 -11.62
N GLN A 132 16.38 1.86 -11.87
CA GLN A 132 15.06 2.43 -12.08
C GLN A 132 14.37 1.90 -13.34
N ASP A 133 15.13 1.75 -14.43
CA ASP A 133 14.63 1.18 -15.69
C ASP A 133 14.22 -0.29 -15.50
N TYR A 134 15.07 -1.11 -14.87
CA TYR A 134 14.78 -2.52 -14.59
C TYR A 134 13.52 -2.69 -13.72
N ILE A 135 13.41 -1.86 -12.68
CA ILE A 135 12.25 -1.84 -11.79
C ILE A 135 10.99 -1.47 -12.56
N THR A 136 11.03 -0.41 -13.36
CA THR A 136 9.88 0.07 -14.14
C THR A 136 9.39 -0.99 -15.12
N GLU A 137 10.30 -1.64 -15.85
CA GLU A 137 9.94 -2.66 -16.83
C GLU A 137 9.30 -3.90 -16.21
N ASN A 138 9.71 -4.27 -14.99
CA ASN A 138 9.28 -5.52 -14.35
C ASN A 138 8.13 -5.36 -13.33
N LEU A 139 7.91 -4.16 -12.79
CA LEU A 139 6.86 -3.91 -11.80
C LEU A 139 5.59 -3.29 -12.36
N HIS A 140 5.62 -2.76 -13.58
CA HIS A 140 4.52 -1.95 -14.12
C HIS A 140 3.16 -2.63 -14.05
N GLU A 141 3.07 -3.90 -14.43
CA GLU A 141 1.79 -4.63 -14.42
C GLU A 141 1.27 -4.85 -13.00
N PHE A 142 2.15 -5.20 -12.06
CA PHE A 142 1.78 -5.39 -10.67
C PHE A 142 1.38 -4.06 -9.99
N GLN A 143 2.07 -2.98 -10.34
CA GLN A 143 1.74 -1.64 -9.87
C GLN A 143 0.33 -1.23 -10.35
N LYS A 144 0.00 -1.46 -11.62
CA LYS A 144 -1.34 -1.16 -12.15
C LYS A 144 -2.44 -1.89 -11.40
N GLU A 145 -2.23 -3.16 -11.06
CA GLU A 145 -3.22 -3.98 -10.36
C GLU A 145 -3.54 -3.38 -8.99
N ILE A 146 -2.52 -3.07 -8.18
CA ILE A 146 -2.73 -2.47 -6.85
C ILE A 146 -3.30 -1.05 -6.96
N GLU A 147 -2.82 -0.24 -7.91
CA GLU A 147 -3.37 1.09 -8.16
C GLU A 147 -4.85 1.04 -8.55
N HIS A 148 -5.24 0.02 -9.32
CA HIS A 148 -6.62 -0.22 -9.70
C HIS A 148 -7.46 -0.60 -8.47
N GLU A 149 -6.99 -1.51 -7.61
CA GLU A 149 -7.67 -1.86 -6.35
C GLU A 149 -7.89 -0.62 -5.45
N ILE A 150 -6.86 0.21 -5.28
CA ILE A 150 -6.98 1.47 -4.52
C ILE A 150 -8.08 2.37 -5.09
N LYS A 151 -8.15 2.48 -6.43
CA LYS A 151 -9.17 3.29 -7.11
C LYS A 151 -10.57 2.70 -6.89
N LEU A 152 -10.74 1.39 -7.01
CA LEU A 152 -12.02 0.73 -6.79
C LEU A 152 -12.57 1.00 -5.39
N ILE A 153 -11.74 0.83 -4.36
CA ILE A 153 -12.12 1.10 -2.97
C ILE A 153 -12.54 2.55 -2.80
N THR A 154 -11.77 3.47 -3.39
CA THR A 154 -12.05 4.90 -3.33
C THR A 154 -13.39 5.22 -3.97
N TYR A 155 -13.71 4.62 -5.13
CA TYR A 155 -14.99 4.82 -5.80
C TYR A 155 -16.16 4.22 -5.02
N ASP A 156 -16.03 2.97 -4.54
CA ASP A 156 -17.07 2.31 -3.74
C ASP A 156 -17.43 3.16 -2.51
N TYR A 157 -16.41 3.70 -1.82
CA TYR A 157 -16.61 4.61 -0.70
C TYR A 157 -17.32 5.91 -1.11
N GLN A 158 -16.88 6.56 -2.19
CA GLN A 158 -17.49 7.81 -2.67
C GLN A 158 -18.96 7.64 -3.00
N ILE A 159 -19.34 6.52 -3.64
CA ILE A 159 -20.72 6.19 -3.96
C ILE A 159 -21.56 6.06 -2.68
N GLU A 160 -21.07 5.32 -1.68
CA GLU A 160 -21.79 5.14 -0.42
C GLU A 160 -21.93 6.44 0.37
N ALA A 161 -20.90 7.29 0.37
CA ALA A 161 -20.97 8.62 0.97
C ALA A 161 -22.06 9.49 0.32
N ILE A 162 -22.15 9.49 -1.01
CA ILE A 162 -23.18 10.23 -1.75
C ILE A 162 -24.58 9.72 -1.42
N LYS A 163 -24.79 8.39 -1.41
CA LYS A 163 -26.09 7.80 -1.06
C LYS A 163 -26.55 8.22 0.34
N GLN A 164 -25.66 8.16 1.32
CA GLN A 164 -26.00 8.57 2.68
C GLN A 164 -26.33 10.06 2.78
N GLU A 165 -25.58 10.91 2.08
CA GLU A 165 -25.87 12.34 2.05
C GLU A 165 -27.23 12.63 1.39
N PHE A 166 -27.56 11.92 0.31
CA PHE A 166 -28.87 12.00 -0.32
C PHE A 166 -30.00 11.59 0.63
N HIS A 167 -29.85 10.48 1.36
CA HIS A 167 -30.81 10.03 2.37
C HIS A 167 -30.95 11.03 3.53
N ARG A 168 -29.85 11.66 3.96
CA ARG A 168 -29.86 12.70 5.00
C ARG A 168 -30.69 13.92 4.58
N GLN A 169 -30.65 14.28 3.29
CA GLN A 169 -31.38 15.41 2.74
C GLN A 169 -32.84 15.10 2.43
N ASN A 170 -33.20 13.83 2.17
CA ASN A 170 -34.56 13.40 1.81
C ASN A 170 -35.07 12.23 2.69
N PRO A 171 -35.23 12.41 4.01
CA PRO A 171 -35.58 11.31 4.91
C PRO A 171 -37.01 10.75 4.73
N THR A 172 -37.91 11.47 4.05
CA THR A 172 -39.36 11.18 4.01
C THR A 172 -39.92 10.67 2.68
N GLU A 173 -39.13 10.59 1.59
CA GLU A 173 -39.66 10.13 0.28
C GLU A 173 -39.52 8.61 0.03
N TYR A 174 -38.81 7.88 0.88
CA TYR A 174 -38.49 6.44 0.67
C TYR A 174 -38.65 5.56 1.92
N GLN A 175 -39.33 6.04 2.96
CA GLN A 175 -39.79 5.22 4.11
C GLN A 175 -41.23 4.81 3.92
#